data_AF-A0A9C8RIN3-F1
#
_entry.id   AF-A0A9C8RIN3-F1
#
_cell.length_a   1.000
_cell.length_b   1.000
_cell.length_c   1.000
_cell.angle_alpha   90.00
_cell.angle_beta   90.00
_cell.angle_gamma   90.00
#
_symmetry.space_group_name_H-M   'P 1'
#
loop_
_entity.id
_entity.type
_entity.pdbx_description
1 polymer ?
#
loop_
_entity_poly.entity_id
_entity_poly.type
_entity_poly.pdbx_seq_one_letter_code
_entity_poly.pdbx_strand_id
1 'polypeptide(L)'
;MMLMIMSSPIMLVLLLGLTLMLTLALGVLQIINTRKISGLHKALDEDSARQEALLRANSGAVLKLGGSLQALEQRVTLTSRRQQELENKDAGSLTYDQASKLIQMGATPEDLVKTCGLSQAEAKLVSLMAVRGVGRPA
;
A
#
# COMPACT_ATOMS: atom_id res chain seq x y z
N MET A 1 66.53 43.07 51.08
CA MET A 1 65.11 42.82 51.43
C MET A 1 64.13 43.69 50.62
N MET A 2 64.29 45.03 50.52
CA MET A 2 63.35 45.89 49.76
C MET A 2 63.24 45.59 48.26
N LEU A 3 64.34 45.20 47.58
CA LEU A 3 64.31 44.90 46.14
C LEU A 3 63.45 43.66 45.80
N MET A 4 63.44 42.63 46.67
CA MET A 4 62.61 41.42 46.50
C MET A 4 61.13 41.67 46.76
N ILE A 5 60.79 42.61 47.65
CA ILE A 5 59.40 42.98 47.94
C ILE A 5 58.79 43.76 46.76
N MET A 6 59.60 44.52 46.03
CA MET A 6 59.15 45.35 44.91
C MET A 6 59.03 44.59 43.58
N SER A 7 59.81 43.51 43.36
CA SER A 7 59.70 42.66 42.17
C SER A 7 58.51 41.70 42.19
N SER A 8 58.10 41.21 43.37
CA SER A 8 56.95 40.31 43.54
C SER A 8 55.61 40.84 43.02
N PRO A 9 55.19 42.10 43.30
CA PRO A 9 53.94 42.63 42.76
C PRO A 9 53.99 42.83 41.25
N ILE A 10 55.15 43.19 40.68
CA ILE A 10 55.34 43.35 39.24
C ILE A 10 55.14 42.00 38.53
N MET A 11 55.71 40.92 39.08
CA MET A 11 55.51 39.56 38.57
C MET A 11 54.04 39.12 38.66
N LEU A 12 53.33 39.45 39.74
CA LEU A 12 51.90 39.13 39.88
C LEU A 12 51.03 39.89 38.86
N VAL A 13 51.28 41.18 38.64
CA VAL A 13 50.55 41.97 37.64
C VAL A 13 50.79 41.45 36.23
N LEU A 14 52.04 41.10 35.89
CA LEU A 14 52.36 40.50 34.60
C LEU A 14 51.67 39.15 34.40
N LEU A 15 51.65 38.30 35.43
CA LEU A 15 51.04 36.97 35.37
C LEU A 15 49.52 37.05 35.26
N LEU A 16 48.87 37.96 35.97
CA LEU A 16 47.43 38.25 35.85
C LEU A 16 47.07 38.84 34.48
N GLY A 17 47.91 39.72 33.93
CA GLY A 17 47.71 40.26 32.59
C GLY A 17 47.80 39.18 31.51
N LEU A 18 48.78 38.27 31.63
CA LEU A 18 48.97 37.16 30.69
C LEU A 18 47.81 36.16 30.74
N THR A 19 47.30 35.82 31.92
CA THR A 19 46.15 34.90 32.06
C THR A 19 44.86 35.53 31.53
N LEU A 20 44.64 36.83 31.76
CA LEU A 20 43.51 37.56 31.17
C LEU A 20 43.58 37.61 29.64
N MET A 21 44.75 37.89 29.08
CA MET A 21 44.96 37.89 27.62
C MET A 21 44.70 36.51 27.02
N LEU A 22 45.23 35.45 27.64
CA LEU A 22 45.10 34.08 27.14
C LEU A 22 43.65 33.59 27.18
N THR A 23 42.92 33.89 28.26
CA THR A 23 41.51 33.54 28.39
C THR A 23 40.62 34.29 27.39
N LEU A 24 40.89 35.57 27.14
CA LEU A 24 40.20 36.34 26.09
C LEU A 24 40.46 35.74 24.70
N ALA A 25 41.73 35.44 24.38
CA ALA A 25 42.12 34.89 23.08
C ALA A 25 41.46 33.53 22.81
N LEU A 26 41.45 32.64 23.80
CA LEU A 26 40.77 31.35 23.71
C LEU A 26 39.25 31.52 23.60
N GLY A 27 38.65 32.46 24.33
CA GLY A 27 37.23 32.78 24.23
C GLY A 27 36.82 33.25 22.83
N VAL A 28 37.59 34.15 22.22
CA VAL A 28 37.36 34.62 20.85
C VAL A 28 37.49 33.48 19.84
N LEU A 29 38.51 32.63 19.98
CA LEU A 29 38.73 31.50 19.09
C LEU A 29 37.59 30.47 19.17
N GLN A 30 37.10 30.19 20.39
CA GLN A 30 35.93 29.34 20.62
C GLN A 30 34.66 29.93 20.00
N ILE A 31 34.44 31.24 20.11
CA ILE A 31 33.29 31.91 19.48
C ILE A 31 33.36 31.81 17.95
N ILE A 32 34.53 32.01 17.34
CA ILE A 32 34.67 31.90 15.87
C ILE A 32 34.44 30.45 15.42
N ASN A 33 35.02 29.48 16.14
CA ASN A 33 34.93 28.07 15.79
C ASN A 33 33.50 27.53 15.99
N THR A 34 32.82 27.93 17.07
CA THR A 34 31.41 27.58 17.30
C THR A 34 30.49 28.20 16.26
N ARG A 35 30.71 29.46 15.85
CA ARG A 35 29.94 30.07 14.75
C ARG A 35 30.09 29.31 13.43
N LYS A 36 31.28 28.77 13.16
CA LYS A 36 31.53 27.90 12.00
C LYS A 36 30.79 26.57 12.12
N ILE A 37 30.80 25.95 13.30
CA ILE A 37 30.09 24.70 13.60
C ILE A 37 28.57 24.89 13.52
N SER A 38 28.05 26.04 13.97
CA SER A 38 26.62 26.37 13.87
C SER A 38 26.17 26.55 12.42
N GLY A 39 27.02 27.08 11.54
CA GLY A 39 26.74 27.13 10.11
C GLY A 39 26.66 25.75 9.47
N LEU A 40 27.57 24.84 9.85
CA LEU A 40 27.60 23.46 9.37
C LEU A 40 26.39 22.66 9.89
N HIS A 41 26.01 22.84 11.15
CA HIS A 41 24.82 22.20 11.72
C HIS A 41 23.53 22.64 11.03
N LYS A 42 23.40 23.92 10.68
CA LYS A 42 22.23 24.41 9.92
C LYS A 42 22.11 23.76 8.54
N ALA A 43 23.24 23.55 7.86
CA ALA A 43 23.23 22.86 6.57
C ALA A 43 22.83 21.38 6.69
N LEU A 44 23.20 20.73 7.81
CA LEU A 44 22.84 19.33 8.06
C LEU A 44 21.37 19.17 8.48
N ASP A 45 20.84 20.14 9.23
CA ASP A 45 19.44 20.17 9.68
C ASP A 45 18.46 20.43 8.52
N GLU A 46 18.86 21.26 7.55
CA GLU A 46 18.08 21.46 6.31
C GLU A 46 17.99 20.19 5.45
N ASP A 47 19.04 19.37 5.43
CA ASP A 47 19.04 18.12 4.65
C ASP A 47 18.20 17.04 5.35
N SER A 48 18.28 16.94 6.68
CA SER A 48 17.45 16.00 7.43
C SER A 48 15.96 16.36 7.36
N ALA A 49 15.61 17.64 7.39
CA ALA A 49 14.24 18.11 7.24
C ALA A 49 13.64 17.78 5.86
N ARG A 50 14.45 17.87 4.79
CA ARG A 50 14.04 17.47 3.44
C ARG A 50 13.83 15.97 3.35
N GLN A 51 14.71 15.18 3.96
CA GLN A 51 14.60 13.73 3.97
C GLN A 51 13.36 13.26 4.75
N GLU A 52 13.04 13.90 5.88
CA GLU A 52 11.81 13.63 6.63
C GLU A 52 10.54 14.00 5.85
N ALA A 53 10.54 15.12 5.12
CA ALA A 53 9.41 15.52 4.30
C ALA A 53 9.11 14.51 3.19
N LEU A 54 10.16 13.99 2.53
CA LEU A 54 10.04 12.92 1.52
C LEU A 54 9.52 11.62 2.14
N LEU A 55 10.03 11.22 3.30
CA LEU A 55 9.56 10.03 4.01
C LEU A 55 8.10 10.13 4.44
N ARG A 56 7.64 11.31 4.89
CA ARG A 56 6.24 11.57 5.26
C ARG A 56 5.30 11.53 4.06
N ALA A 57 5.71 12.09 2.92
CA ALA A 57 4.94 12.01 1.69
C ALA A 57 4.83 10.57 1.18
N ASN A 58 5.93 9.81 1.24
CA ASN A 58 5.98 8.43 0.79
C ASN A 58 5.20 7.48 1.72
N SER A 59 5.27 7.67 3.04
CA SER A 59 4.54 6.83 4.00
C SER A 59 3.02 6.97 3.87
N GLY A 60 2.52 8.20 3.63
CA GLY A 60 1.10 8.43 3.33
C GLY A 60 0.63 7.73 2.05
N ALA A 61 1.48 7.73 1.01
CA ALA A 61 1.19 7.03 -0.24
C ALA A 61 1.16 5.50 -0.04
N VAL A 62 2.12 4.93 0.70
CA VAL A 62 2.18 3.49 1.00
C VAL A 62 0.94 3.03 1.80
N LEU A 63 0.52 3.79 2.80
CA LEU A 63 -0.71 3.47 3.57
C LEU A 63 -1.96 3.50 2.69
N LYS A 64 -2.09 4.50 1.82
CA LYS A 64 -3.23 4.62 0.89
C LYS A 64 -3.25 3.51 -0.16
N LEU A 65 -2.07 3.10 -0.64
CA LEU A 65 -1.92 1.96 -1.54
C LEU A 65 -2.28 0.63 -0.84
N GLY A 66 -1.90 0.45 0.42
CA GLY A 66 -2.28 -0.72 1.21
C GLY A 66 -3.80 -0.88 1.34
N GLY A 67 -4.52 0.20 1.68
CA GLY A 67 -5.99 0.17 1.74
C GLY A 67 -6.64 -0.09 0.38
N SER A 68 -6.05 0.44 -0.70
CA SER A 68 -6.55 0.21 -2.07
C SER A 68 -6.33 -1.23 -2.55
N LEU A 69 -5.21 -1.85 -2.17
CA LEU A 69 -4.91 -3.26 -2.44
C LEU A 69 -5.89 -4.18 -1.72
N GLN A 70 -6.19 -3.92 -0.44
CA GLN A 70 -7.17 -4.70 0.31
C GLN A 70 -8.58 -4.60 -0.30
N ALA A 71 -8.97 -3.40 -0.75
CA ALA A 71 -10.24 -3.21 -1.44
C ALA A 71 -10.27 -3.95 -2.80
N LEU A 72 -9.15 -4.01 -3.51
CA LEU A 72 -9.03 -4.75 -4.76
C LEU A 72 -9.10 -6.26 -4.52
N GLU A 73 -8.40 -6.78 -3.52
CA GLU A 73 -8.43 -8.19 -3.12
C GLU A 73 -9.86 -8.63 -2.75
N GLN A 74 -10.59 -7.79 -2.02
CA GLN A 74 -12.00 -8.07 -1.69
C GLN A 74 -12.87 -8.14 -2.95
N ARG A 75 -12.66 -7.23 -3.91
CA ARG A 75 -13.39 -7.24 -5.20
C ARG A 75 -13.05 -8.48 -6.02
N VAL A 76 -11.77 -8.86 -6.10
CA VAL A 76 -11.33 -10.08 -6.80
C VAL A 76 -11.94 -11.32 -6.17
N THR A 77 -11.92 -11.41 -4.83
CA THR A 77 -12.51 -12.54 -4.10
C THR A 77 -14.02 -12.65 -4.34
N LEU A 78 -14.74 -11.53 -4.31
CA LEU A 78 -16.19 -11.51 -4.60
C LEU A 78 -16.49 -11.92 -6.04
N THR A 79 -15.71 -11.42 -7.00
CA THR A 79 -15.87 -11.80 -8.41
C THR A 79 -15.56 -13.29 -8.63
N SER A 80 -14.49 -13.80 -8.02
CA SER A 80 -14.13 -15.22 -8.09
C SER A 80 -15.23 -16.10 -7.50
N ARG A 81 -15.80 -15.73 -6.34
CA ARG A 81 -16.96 -16.46 -5.78
C ARG A 81 -18.17 -16.45 -6.71
N ARG A 82 -18.48 -15.32 -7.33
CA ARG A 82 -19.58 -15.23 -8.30
C ARG A 82 -19.32 -16.06 -9.55
N GLN A 83 -18.09 -16.08 -10.03
CA GLN A 83 -17.70 -16.94 -11.15
C GLN A 83 -17.86 -18.41 -10.78
N GLN A 84 -17.40 -18.81 -9.59
CA GLN A 84 -17.57 -20.18 -9.12
C GLN A 84 -19.05 -20.56 -8.93
N GLU A 85 -19.88 -19.64 -8.45
CA GLU A 85 -21.33 -19.83 -8.38
C GLU A 85 -21.97 -19.97 -9.76
N LEU A 86 -21.48 -19.25 -10.78
CA LEU A 86 -21.94 -19.35 -12.17
C LEU A 86 -21.41 -20.60 -12.87
N GLU A 87 -20.19 -21.04 -12.59
CA GLU A 87 -19.64 -22.31 -13.09
C GLU A 87 -20.39 -23.50 -12.48
N ASN A 88 -20.68 -23.45 -11.18
CA ASN A 88 -21.49 -24.48 -10.52
C ASN A 88 -22.96 -24.42 -10.92
N LYS A 89 -23.49 -23.22 -11.22
CA LYS A 89 -24.79 -23.04 -11.87
C LYS A 89 -24.59 -23.06 -13.37
N ASP A 90 -24.26 -24.23 -13.90
CA ASP A 90 -24.35 -24.47 -15.33
C ASP A 90 -25.83 -24.33 -15.74
N ALA A 91 -26.23 -23.10 -16.06
CA ALA A 91 -27.61 -22.71 -16.32
C ALA A 91 -28.18 -23.45 -17.54
N GLY A 92 -27.31 -23.98 -18.41
CA GLY A 92 -27.70 -24.89 -19.47
C GLY A 92 -28.20 -26.21 -18.90
N SER A 93 -27.40 -26.92 -18.11
CA SER A 93 -27.69 -28.30 -17.70
C SER A 93 -28.99 -28.43 -16.89
N LEU A 94 -29.25 -27.52 -15.93
CA LEU A 94 -30.48 -27.55 -15.15
C LEU A 94 -31.73 -27.33 -16.02
N THR A 95 -31.62 -26.49 -17.04
CA THR A 95 -32.73 -26.14 -17.94
C THR A 95 -32.95 -27.23 -18.99
N TYR A 96 -31.89 -27.89 -19.46
CA TYR A 96 -31.95 -29.08 -20.32
C TYR A 96 -32.51 -30.31 -19.61
N ASP A 97 -32.15 -30.54 -18.35
CA ASP A 97 -32.70 -31.64 -17.54
C ASP A 97 -34.20 -31.47 -17.29
N GLN A 98 -34.65 -30.25 -16.98
CA GLN A 98 -36.07 -29.92 -16.85
C GLN A 98 -36.81 -30.09 -18.18
N ALA A 99 -36.22 -29.63 -19.29
CA ALA A 99 -36.79 -29.77 -20.63
C ALA A 99 -36.92 -31.25 -21.06
N SER A 100 -35.92 -32.08 -20.78
CA SER A 100 -35.95 -33.53 -21.05
C SER A 100 -37.07 -34.23 -20.27
N LYS A 101 -37.24 -33.88 -19.00
CA LYS A 101 -38.32 -34.43 -18.16
C LYS A 101 -39.71 -34.01 -18.64
N LEU A 102 -39.87 -32.77 -19.10
CA LEU A 102 -41.12 -32.27 -19.70
C LEU A 102 -41.47 -32.99 -21.00
N ILE A 103 -40.49 -33.20 -21.89
CA ILE A 103 -40.67 -34.00 -23.11
C ILE A 103 -41.05 -35.45 -22.78
N GLN A 104 -40.44 -36.07 -21.77
CA GLN A 104 -40.79 -37.43 -21.35
C GLN A 104 -42.23 -37.56 -20.85
N MET A 105 -42.81 -36.46 -20.35
CA MET A 105 -44.24 -36.37 -19.99
C MET A 105 -45.15 -36.06 -21.20
N GLY A 106 -44.60 -35.99 -22.41
CA GLY A 106 -45.35 -35.76 -23.66
C GLY A 106 -45.55 -34.29 -24.02
N ALA A 107 -44.80 -33.37 -23.42
CA ALA A 107 -44.90 -31.94 -23.76
C ALA A 107 -44.42 -31.66 -25.20
N THR A 108 -45.08 -30.71 -25.86
CA THR A 108 -44.70 -30.28 -27.22
C THR A 108 -43.47 -29.37 -27.19
N PRO A 109 -42.66 -29.29 -28.26
CA PRO A 109 -41.50 -28.39 -28.30
C PRO A 109 -41.89 -26.91 -28.10
N GLU A 110 -43.11 -26.52 -28.44
CA GLU A 110 -43.64 -25.17 -28.19
C GLU A 110 -43.85 -24.89 -26.69
N ASP A 111 -44.20 -25.91 -25.90
CA ASP A 111 -44.38 -25.80 -24.45
C ASP A 111 -43.04 -25.67 -23.72
N LEU A 112 -41.96 -26.25 -24.28
CA LEU A 112 -40.61 -26.10 -23.76
C LEU A 112 -40.07 -24.68 -23.92
N VAL A 113 -40.37 -24.03 -25.04
CA VAL A 113 -40.02 -22.61 -25.27
C VAL A 113 -40.69 -21.71 -24.24
N LYS A 114 -41.97 -21.97 -23.92
CA LYS A 114 -42.74 -21.18 -22.96
C LYS A 114 -42.38 -21.46 -21.50
N THR A 115 -42.12 -22.71 -21.14
CA THR A 115 -41.95 -23.13 -19.75
C THR A 115 -40.51 -23.11 -19.29
N CYS A 116 -39.57 -23.47 -20.18
CA CYS A 116 -38.14 -23.55 -19.87
C CYS A 116 -37.32 -22.41 -20.50
N GLY A 117 -37.95 -21.53 -21.29
CA GLY A 117 -37.28 -20.37 -21.88
C GLY A 117 -36.25 -20.70 -22.98
N LEU A 118 -36.31 -21.90 -23.55
CA LEU A 118 -35.43 -22.33 -24.66
C LEU A 118 -35.77 -21.57 -25.95
N SER A 119 -34.77 -21.38 -26.82
CA SER A 119 -35.05 -20.96 -28.20
C SER A 119 -35.78 -22.06 -28.98
N GLN A 120 -36.54 -21.69 -30.04
CA GLN A 120 -37.23 -22.68 -30.88
C GLN A 120 -36.26 -23.73 -31.47
N ALA A 121 -35.03 -23.32 -31.81
CA ALA A 121 -34.01 -24.22 -32.34
C ALA A 121 -33.55 -25.24 -31.28
N GLU A 122 -33.34 -24.80 -30.04
CA GLU A 122 -32.93 -25.68 -28.93
C GLU A 122 -34.06 -26.64 -28.53
N ALA A 123 -35.31 -26.18 -28.41
CA ALA A 123 -36.44 -27.05 -28.07
C ALA A 123 -36.64 -28.17 -29.11
N LYS A 124 -36.45 -27.86 -30.39
CA LYS A 124 -36.50 -28.85 -31.48
C LYS A 124 -35.31 -29.82 -31.42
N LEU A 125 -34.13 -29.36 -31.02
CA LEU A 125 -32.97 -30.23 -30.84
C LEU A 125 -33.18 -31.21 -29.67
N VAL A 126 -33.69 -30.73 -28.52
CA VAL A 126 -33.94 -31.57 -27.34
C VAL A 126 -35.01 -32.63 -27.60
N SER A 127 -36.09 -32.30 -28.31
CA SER A 127 -37.12 -33.29 -28.69
C SER A 127 -36.56 -34.37 -29.61
N LEU A 128 -35.68 -34.02 -30.54
CA LEU A 128 -35.00 -34.99 -31.41
C LEU A 128 -33.99 -35.86 -30.65
N MET A 129 -33.27 -35.29 -29.67
CA MET A 129 -32.33 -36.04 -28.83
C MET A 129 -33.06 -37.01 -27.89
N ALA A 130 -34.19 -36.60 -27.32
CA ALA A 130 -35.01 -37.43 -26.44
C ALA A 130 -35.63 -38.62 -27.19
N VAL A 131 -36.16 -38.41 -28.40
CA VAL A 131 -36.72 -39.50 -29.25
C VAL A 131 -35.65 -40.50 -29.68
N ARG A 132 -34.39 -40.05 -29.83
CA ARG A 132 -33.26 -40.93 -30.21
C ARG A 132 -32.57 -41.62 -29.03
N GLY A 133 -32.89 -41.30 -27.78
CA GLY A 133 -32.31 -41.94 -26.60
C GLY A 133 -30.81 -41.69 -26.38
N VAL A 134 -30.24 -40.63 -26.98
CA VAL A 134 -28.78 -40.37 -26.97
C VAL A 134 -28.33 -39.44 -25.84
N GLY A 135 -29.23 -38.87 -25.04
CA GLY A 135 -28.90 -37.95 -23.95
C GLY A 135 -29.11 -38.55 -22.57
N ARG A 136 -28.14 -39.31 -22.04
CA ARG A 136 -28.06 -39.60 -20.61
C ARG A 136 -26.75 -38.99 -20.09
N PRO A 137 -26.75 -37.77 -19.55
CA PRO A 137 -25.60 -37.31 -18.78
C PRO A 137 -25.49 -38.19 -17.52
N ALA A 138 -24.27 -38.64 -17.24
CA ALA A 138 -23.91 -39.39 -16.04
C ALA A 138 -23.88 -38.47 -14.81
#